data_AF-A0A8S3AAC7-F1
#
_entry.id   AF-A0A8S3AAC7-F1
#
_cell.length_a   1.000
_cell.length_b   1.000
_cell.length_c   1.000
_cell.angle_alpha   90.00
_cell.angle_beta   90.00
_cell.angle_gamma   90.00
#
_symmetry.space_group_name_H-M   'P 1'
#
loop_
_entity.id
_entity.type
_entity.pdbx_description
1 polymer ?
#
loop_
_entity_poly.entity_id
_entity_poly.type
_entity_poly.pdbx_seq_one_letter_code
_entity_poly.pdbx_strand_id
1 'polypeptide(L)'
;RSILFCAWSGLSYDRYTIRRWISDNYRLIDRNLIAYIDLGNGIIGNSTLNLHGSPLLQRIAQRAADAVVSPLIHNHTCHHRQKPTTESHSHVHRRRRHGEHENHMEINKHEEQTECEPHKLFDEWMRASNNRIGSNKTSSIVQMIDIDSAAALFLLEHGIPSLLIEMTDEQVS
;
A
#
# COMPACT_ATOMS: atom_id res chain seq x y z
N ARG A 1 -2.51 -9.39 24.37
CA ARG A 1 -1.84 -8.07 24.45
C ARG A 1 -2.93 -7.02 24.42
N SER A 2 -2.82 -5.96 25.21
CA SER A 2 -3.76 -4.84 25.17
C SER A 2 -3.39 -3.90 24.01
N ILE A 3 -4.38 -3.20 23.46
CA ILE A 3 -4.19 -2.15 22.45
C ILE A 3 -4.58 -0.82 23.09
N LEU A 4 -3.72 0.17 23.00
CA LEU A 4 -3.97 1.53 23.45
C LEU A 4 -4.05 2.44 22.22
N PHE A 5 -5.15 3.18 22.08
CA PHE A 5 -5.30 4.18 21.04
C PHE A 5 -4.95 5.56 21.63
N CYS A 6 -4.05 6.28 20.95
CA CYS A 6 -3.62 7.61 21.35
C CYS A 6 -3.89 8.60 20.22
N ALA A 7 -4.49 9.74 20.56
CA ALA A 7 -4.64 10.87 19.66
C ALA A 7 -3.81 12.04 20.22
N TRP A 8 -2.61 12.23 19.66
CA TRP A 8 -1.68 13.25 20.15
C TRP A 8 -2.03 14.63 19.61
N SER A 9 -2.07 15.62 20.49
CA SER A 9 -2.20 17.03 20.12
C SER A 9 -0.84 17.73 20.16
N GLY A 10 -0.65 18.78 19.35
CA GLY A 10 0.53 19.65 19.45
C GLY A 10 1.82 19.01 18.92
N LEU A 11 1.72 18.12 17.92
CA LEU A 11 2.87 17.51 17.26
C LEU A 11 3.83 18.54 16.64
N SER A 12 3.32 19.72 16.28
CA SER A 12 4.11 20.86 15.75
C SER A 12 4.93 21.61 16.81
N TYR A 13 4.69 21.38 18.09
CA TYR A 13 5.36 22.08 19.21
C TYR A 13 6.17 21.08 20.03
N ASP A 14 7.34 20.69 19.49
CA ASP A 14 8.36 19.85 20.15
C ASP A 14 7.83 18.54 20.77
N ARG A 15 6.71 18.01 20.25
CA ARG A 15 6.06 16.79 20.75
C ARG A 15 5.90 16.76 22.27
N TYR A 16 5.72 17.93 22.90
CA TYR A 16 5.73 18.08 24.35
C TYR A 16 4.71 17.14 25.02
N THR A 17 3.53 17.00 24.43
CA THR A 17 2.45 16.14 24.93
C THR A 17 2.84 14.67 24.94
N ILE A 18 3.51 14.18 23.91
CA ILE A 18 4.01 12.80 23.84
C ILE A 18 5.09 12.59 24.89
N ARG A 19 6.11 13.47 24.93
CA ARG A 19 7.21 13.37 25.90
C ARG A 19 6.72 13.39 27.34
N ARG A 20 5.78 14.29 27.63
CA ARG A 20 5.13 14.36 28.94
C ARG A 20 4.38 13.08 29.26
N TRP A 21 3.57 12.57 28.33
CA TRP A 21 2.85 11.32 28.55
C TRP A 21 3.80 10.15 28.80
N ILE A 22 4.90 10.06 28.06
CA ILE A 22 5.93 9.02 28.28
C ILE A 22 6.57 9.17 29.65
N SER A 23 6.92 10.39 30.05
CA SER A 23 7.49 10.67 31.37
C SER A 23 6.53 10.23 32.50
N ASP A 24 5.25 10.61 32.40
CA ASP A 24 4.22 10.26 33.37
C ASP A 24 3.95 8.74 33.44
N ASN A 25 4.21 8.01 32.35
CA ASN A 25 3.92 6.58 32.19
C ASN A 25 5.16 5.70 32.05
N TYR A 26 6.36 6.18 32.39
CA TYR A 26 7.64 5.52 32.08
C TYR A 26 7.68 4.05 32.52
N ARG A 27 7.24 3.75 33.75
CA ARG A 27 7.23 2.37 34.29
C ARG A 27 6.29 1.43 33.51
N LEU A 28 5.18 1.95 32.99
CA LEU A 28 4.25 1.17 32.20
C LEU A 28 4.85 0.86 30.84
N ILE A 29 5.49 1.86 30.22
CA ILE A 29 6.11 1.76 28.90
C ILE A 29 7.28 0.79 28.93
N ASP A 30 8.24 1.02 29.82
CA ASP A 30 9.46 0.21 29.97
C ASP A 30 9.18 -1.29 30.13
N ARG A 31 8.09 -1.64 30.83
CA ARG A 31 7.75 -3.04 31.13
C ARG A 31 6.80 -3.68 30.13
N ASN A 32 5.92 -2.90 29.50
CA ASN A 32 4.74 -3.46 28.81
C ASN A 32 4.57 -2.98 27.37
N LEU A 33 5.22 -1.90 26.93
CA LEU A 33 5.04 -1.40 25.58
C LEU A 33 5.89 -2.23 24.61
N ILE A 34 5.22 -2.98 23.74
CA ILE A 34 5.86 -3.95 22.84
C ILE A 34 6.15 -3.35 21.47
N ALA A 35 5.26 -2.47 21.02
CA ALA A 35 5.43 -1.72 19.78
C ALA A 35 4.56 -0.46 19.79
N TYR A 36 4.94 0.52 18.99
CA TYR A 36 4.15 1.73 18.74
C TYR A 36 3.89 1.87 17.23
N ILE A 37 2.62 2.05 16.84
CA ILE A 37 2.25 2.24 15.43
C ILE A 37 1.72 3.67 15.29
N ASP A 38 2.34 4.42 14.39
CA ASP A 38 1.98 5.79 14.04
C ASP A 38 1.31 5.78 12.68
N LEU A 39 0.21 6.52 12.57
CA LEU A 39 -0.49 6.72 11.29
C LEU A 39 -0.17 8.09 10.68
N GLY A 40 0.68 8.91 11.32
CA GLY A 40 1.16 10.20 10.81
C GLY A 40 0.07 11.06 10.20
N ASN A 41 0.29 11.45 8.95
CA ASN A 41 -0.70 12.20 8.15
C ASN A 41 -1.67 11.28 7.38
N GLY A 42 -1.50 9.96 7.49
CA GLY A 42 -2.32 8.93 6.86
C GLY A 42 -2.09 8.83 5.36
N ILE A 43 -2.74 9.72 4.60
CA ILE A 43 -2.71 9.76 3.14
C ILE A 43 -2.28 11.16 2.70
N ILE A 44 -1.05 11.26 2.21
CA ILE A 44 -0.46 12.47 1.64
C ILE A 44 -0.48 12.41 0.10
N GLY A 45 -0.40 11.21 -0.47
CA GLY A 45 -0.39 10.95 -1.90
C GLY A 45 -1.06 9.63 -2.25
N ASN A 46 -1.09 9.28 -3.53
CA ASN A 46 -1.87 8.16 -4.06
C ASN A 46 -1.02 7.16 -4.87
N SER A 47 0.30 7.13 -4.65
CA SER A 47 1.17 6.30 -5.49
C SER A 47 1.73 5.07 -4.78
N THR A 48 2.10 5.16 -3.51
CA THR A 48 2.71 4.03 -2.78
C THR A 48 2.50 4.09 -1.28
N LEU A 49 2.39 2.91 -0.67
CA LEU A 49 2.54 2.72 0.77
C LEU A 49 4.01 2.98 1.16
N ASN A 50 4.22 3.71 2.24
CA ASN A 50 5.53 3.97 2.84
C ASN A 50 5.52 3.61 4.31
N LEU A 51 6.53 2.83 4.71
CA LEU A 51 6.68 2.33 6.06
C LEU A 51 8.05 2.73 6.59
N HIS A 52 8.07 3.47 7.70
CA HIS A 52 9.32 3.96 8.32
C HIS A 52 9.40 3.50 9.76
N GLY A 53 10.45 2.79 10.15
CA GLY A 53 10.51 2.30 11.51
C GLY A 53 11.56 1.25 11.79
N SER A 54 11.27 0.44 12.81
CA SER A 54 12.15 -0.60 13.28
C SER A 54 12.20 -1.77 12.29
N PRO A 55 13.39 -2.25 11.88
CA PRO A 55 13.53 -3.46 11.08
C PRO A 55 12.90 -4.70 11.73
N LEU A 56 12.70 -4.70 13.05
CA LEU A 56 11.99 -5.76 13.78
C LEU A 56 10.54 -5.94 13.29
N LEU A 57 9.95 -4.89 12.73
CA LEU A 57 8.58 -4.90 12.20
C LEU A 57 8.51 -5.25 10.70
N GLN A 58 9.65 -5.47 10.03
CA GLN A 58 9.73 -5.76 8.60
C GLN A 58 8.80 -6.90 8.16
N ARG A 59 8.90 -8.05 8.83
CA ARG A 59 8.16 -9.25 8.42
C ARG A 59 6.66 -9.12 8.64
N ILE A 60 6.24 -8.45 9.72
CA ILE A 60 4.82 -8.23 10.01
C ILE A 60 4.24 -7.16 9.08
N ALA A 61 4.99 -6.10 8.80
CA ALA A 61 4.63 -5.06 7.84
C ALA A 61 4.43 -5.63 6.43
N GLN A 62 5.38 -6.44 5.95
CA GLN A 62 5.27 -7.12 4.65
C GLN A 62 4.02 -8.00 4.57
N ARG A 63 3.79 -8.83 5.60
CA ARG A 63 2.60 -9.70 5.65
C ARG A 63 1.30 -8.92 5.70
N ALA A 64 1.28 -7.80 6.42
CA ALA A 64 0.10 -6.92 6.47
C ALA A 64 -0.16 -6.29 5.10
N ALA A 65 0.88 -5.78 4.42
CA ALA A 65 0.76 -5.23 3.07
C ALA A 65 0.32 -6.28 2.03
N ASP A 66 0.75 -7.53 2.19
CA ASP A 66 0.35 -8.67 1.34
C ASP A 66 -1.07 -9.17 1.64
N ALA A 67 -1.65 -8.80 2.78
CA ALA A 67 -3.02 -9.17 3.16
C ALA A 67 -4.07 -8.10 2.77
N VAL A 68 -3.64 -6.91 2.35
CA VAL A 68 -4.53 -5.78 2.05
C VAL A 68 -4.53 -5.53 0.54
N VAL A 69 -5.73 -5.56 -0.04
CA VAL A 69 -5.95 -5.18 -1.45
C VAL A 69 -5.59 -3.70 -1.63
N SER A 70 -4.85 -3.41 -2.69
CA SER A 70 -4.46 -2.05 -3.03
C SER A 70 -5.70 -1.20 -3.36
N PRO A 71 -5.85 0.00 -2.78
CA PRO A 71 -6.88 0.95 -3.18
C PRO A 71 -6.52 1.65 -4.51
N LEU A 72 -5.33 1.43 -5.06
CA LEU A 72 -4.85 2.11 -6.26
C LEU A 72 -5.35 1.39 -7.51
N ILE A 73 -6.12 2.11 -8.32
CA ILE A 73 -6.65 1.61 -9.59
C ILE A 73 -5.64 1.94 -10.70
N HIS A 74 -4.94 0.92 -11.20
CA HIS A 74 -4.10 1.06 -12.38
C HIS A 74 -4.77 0.47 -13.63
N ASN A 75 -4.32 0.85 -14.83
CA ASN A 75 -4.86 0.34 -16.11
C ASN A 75 -4.77 -1.19 -16.27
N HIS A 76 -3.97 -1.86 -15.44
CA HIS A 76 -3.83 -3.32 -15.36
C HIS A 76 -4.61 -3.95 -14.20
N THR A 77 -5.30 -3.15 -13.38
CA THR A 77 -6.17 -3.66 -12.32
C THR A 77 -7.53 -4.06 -12.88
N CYS A 78 -8.08 -5.13 -12.31
CA CYS A 78 -9.33 -5.77 -12.74
C CYS A 78 -10.53 -4.82 -12.74
N HIS A 79 -10.49 -3.76 -11.93
CA HIS A 79 -11.50 -2.71 -11.88
C HIS A 79 -11.70 -1.99 -13.22
N HIS A 80 -10.70 -1.95 -14.10
CA HIS A 80 -10.84 -1.27 -15.38
C HIS A 80 -11.47 -2.13 -16.49
N ARG A 81 -11.52 -3.47 -16.31
CA ARG A 81 -12.09 -4.41 -17.29
C ARG A 81 -13.62 -4.54 -17.19
N GLN A 82 -14.23 -4.08 -16.09
CA GLN A 82 -15.68 -3.97 -15.95
C GLN A 82 -16.16 -2.60 -16.48
N LYS A 83 -15.97 -2.33 -17.78
CA LYS A 83 -16.84 -1.37 -18.46
C LYS A 83 -18.13 -2.08 -18.87
N PRO A 84 -19.29 -1.39 -18.84
CA PRO A 84 -20.58 -2.02 -19.02
C PRO A 84 -20.61 -2.70 -20.39
N THR A 85 -21.15 -3.92 -20.44
CA THR A 85 -21.67 -4.53 -21.65
C THR A 85 -22.48 -3.47 -22.38
N THR A 86 -21.90 -2.88 -23.41
CA THR A 86 -22.63 -2.09 -24.36
C THR A 86 -23.58 -3.08 -25.03
N GLU A 87 -24.85 -3.00 -24.66
CA GLU A 87 -25.95 -3.45 -25.48
C GLU A 87 -25.80 -2.75 -26.84
N SER A 88 -25.01 -3.34 -27.73
CA SER A 88 -24.97 -2.97 -29.13
C SER A 88 -26.24 -3.52 -29.75
N HIS A 89 -27.35 -2.80 -29.55
CA HIS A 89 -28.52 -2.91 -30.40
C HIS A 89 -28.06 -2.68 -31.83
N SER A 90 -27.92 -3.78 -32.57
CA SER A 90 -27.58 -3.79 -33.97
C SER A 90 -28.72 -3.14 -34.75
N HIS A 91 -28.52 -1.89 -35.17
CA HIS A 91 -29.32 -1.28 -36.21
C HIS A 91 -29.11 -2.07 -37.51
N VAL A 92 -30.14 -2.81 -37.89
CA VAL A 92 -30.28 -3.51 -39.16
C VAL A 92 -30.22 -2.49 -40.30
N HIS A 93 -29.07 -2.36 -40.96
CA HIS A 93 -28.99 -1.81 -42.31
C HIS A 93 -28.75 -2.90 -43.33
N ARG A 94 -29.85 -3.29 -43.96
CA ARG A 94 -29.96 -4.21 -45.09
C ARG A 94 -29.36 -3.57 -46.35
N ARG A 95 -28.21 -4.06 -46.83
CA ARG A 95 -27.79 -3.92 -48.25
C ARG A 95 -27.19 -5.22 -48.77
N ARG A 96 -27.75 -5.69 -49.89
CA ARG A 96 -27.38 -6.88 -50.67
C ARG A 96 -26.16 -6.59 -51.57
N ARG A 97 -25.23 -7.55 -51.71
CA ARG A 97 -24.93 -8.36 -52.93
C ARG A 97 -23.45 -8.80 -52.99
N HIS A 98 -23.29 -10.11 -53.29
CA HIS A 98 -22.24 -10.81 -54.03
C HIS A 98 -20.78 -10.82 -53.55
N GLY A 99 -20.22 -12.04 -53.51
CA GLY A 99 -18.80 -12.31 -53.76
C GLY A 99 -18.14 -13.23 -52.74
N GLU A 100 -18.13 -14.53 -53.04
CA GLU A 100 -17.02 -15.48 -52.87
C GLU A 100 -16.02 -15.29 -51.71
N HIS A 101 -16.04 -16.22 -50.75
CA HIS A 101 -14.93 -17.08 -50.31
C HIS A 101 -15.24 -17.64 -48.91
N GLU A 102 -15.69 -18.89 -48.86
CA GLU A 102 -15.71 -19.69 -47.65
C GLU A 102 -14.28 -20.10 -47.31
N ASN A 103 -13.79 -19.67 -46.15
CA ASN A 103 -12.76 -20.33 -45.36
C ASN A 103 -12.82 -19.77 -43.93
N HIS A 104 -13.81 -20.22 -43.17
CA HIS A 104 -13.82 -20.05 -41.71
C HIS A 104 -13.04 -21.21 -41.09
N MET A 105 -11.75 -20.99 -40.84
CA MET A 105 -11.03 -21.77 -39.84
C MET A 105 -11.35 -21.13 -38.48
N GLU A 106 -12.33 -21.69 -37.77
CA GLU A 106 -12.59 -21.37 -36.38
C GLU A 106 -11.37 -21.79 -35.55
N ILE A 107 -10.49 -20.83 -35.28
CA ILE A 107 -9.51 -20.96 -34.21
C ILE A 107 -10.29 -20.69 -32.92
N ASN A 108 -10.80 -21.76 -32.32
CA ASN A 108 -11.17 -21.80 -30.91
C ASN A 108 -9.93 -21.48 -30.07
N LYS A 109 -9.65 -20.19 -29.87
CA LYS A 109 -8.83 -19.76 -28.74
C LYS A 109 -9.71 -19.88 -27.52
N HIS A 110 -9.47 -20.94 -26.75
CA HIS A 110 -9.76 -20.96 -25.32
C HIS A 110 -9.22 -19.65 -24.72
N GLU A 111 -10.09 -18.65 -24.56
CA GLU A 111 -9.87 -17.61 -23.58
C GLU A 111 -9.96 -18.32 -22.23
N GLU A 112 -8.82 -18.78 -21.73
CA GLU A 112 -8.64 -18.89 -20.28
C GLU A 112 -9.06 -17.54 -19.71
N GLN A 113 -10.25 -17.51 -19.11
CA GLN A 113 -10.64 -16.49 -18.16
C GLN A 113 -9.63 -16.58 -17.02
N THR A 114 -8.49 -15.93 -17.21
CA THR A 114 -7.54 -15.64 -16.16
C THR A 114 -8.30 -14.74 -15.20
N GLU A 115 -8.81 -15.38 -14.16
CA GLU A 115 -9.46 -14.72 -13.04
C GLU A 115 -8.50 -13.64 -12.56
N CYS A 116 -8.92 -12.40 -12.72
CA CYS A 116 -8.05 -11.26 -12.52
C CYS A 116 -7.90 -11.07 -11.01
N GLU A 117 -6.74 -11.43 -10.46
CA GLU A 117 -6.48 -11.27 -9.03
C GLU A 117 -6.28 -9.79 -8.67
N PRO A 118 -6.88 -9.31 -7.57
CA PRO A 118 -6.68 -7.95 -7.11
C PRO A 118 -5.24 -7.76 -6.62
N HIS A 119 -4.59 -6.70 -7.09
CA HIS A 119 -3.26 -6.31 -6.63
C HIS A 119 -3.29 -5.97 -5.15
N LYS A 120 -2.27 -6.40 -4.40
CA LYS A 120 -2.11 -6.08 -2.98
C LYS A 120 -1.23 -4.85 -2.81
N LEU A 121 -1.27 -4.25 -1.62
CA LEU A 121 -0.38 -3.12 -1.28
C LEU A 121 1.09 -3.49 -1.41
N PHE A 122 1.46 -4.74 -1.10
CA PHE A 122 2.83 -5.21 -1.26
C PHE A 122 3.27 -5.25 -2.73
N ASP A 123 2.39 -5.65 -3.65
CA ASP A 123 2.67 -5.68 -5.08
C ASP A 123 2.91 -4.27 -5.63
N GLU A 124 2.11 -3.30 -5.18
CA GLU A 124 2.30 -1.89 -5.54
C GLU A 124 3.61 -1.33 -5.00
N TRP A 125 3.95 -1.66 -3.75
CA TRP A 125 5.23 -1.26 -3.16
C TRP A 125 6.40 -1.86 -3.95
N MET A 126 6.34 -3.14 -4.32
CA MET A 126 7.36 -3.81 -5.13
C MET A 126 7.52 -3.14 -6.50
N ARG A 127 6.40 -2.83 -7.16
CA ARG A 127 6.39 -2.13 -8.46
C ARG A 127 7.01 -0.74 -8.35
N ALA A 128 6.59 0.04 -7.36
CA ALA A 128 7.13 1.38 -7.11
C ALA A 128 8.63 1.34 -6.78
N SER A 129 9.05 0.37 -5.98
CA SER A 129 10.45 0.19 -5.58
C SER A 129 11.33 -0.20 -6.77
N ASN A 130 10.93 -1.17 -7.58
CA ASN A 130 11.68 -1.64 -8.76
C ASN A 130 11.87 -0.54 -9.82
N ASN A 131 10.89 0.35 -9.97
CA ASN A 131 11.00 1.47 -10.92
C ASN A 131 12.03 2.52 -10.45
N ARG A 132 12.25 2.64 -9.14
CA ARG A 132 13.13 3.67 -8.55
C ARG A 132 14.53 3.13 -8.26
N ILE A 133 14.62 1.89 -7.83
CA ILE A 133 15.83 1.24 -7.37
C ILE A 133 16.14 0.17 -8.42
N GLY A 134 17.02 0.48 -9.37
CA GLY A 134 17.34 -0.40 -10.49
C GLY A 134 17.54 -1.87 -10.08
N SER A 135 17.12 -2.78 -10.97
CA SER A 135 16.75 -4.21 -10.77
C SER A 135 17.58 -5.15 -9.87
N ASN A 136 18.69 -4.72 -9.27
CA ASN A 136 19.63 -5.58 -8.53
C ASN A 136 19.75 -5.29 -7.02
N LYS A 137 18.95 -4.39 -6.44
CA LYS A 137 18.95 -4.16 -4.97
C LYS A 137 17.68 -4.69 -4.32
N THR A 138 17.86 -5.56 -3.32
CA THR A 138 16.77 -5.97 -2.43
C THR A 138 16.46 -4.84 -1.47
N SER A 139 15.33 -4.18 -1.66
CA SER A 139 14.87 -3.10 -0.79
C SER A 139 14.00 -3.66 0.34
N SER A 140 14.11 -3.04 1.52
CA SER A 140 13.25 -3.35 2.66
C SER A 140 11.95 -2.54 2.56
N ILE A 141 10.77 -3.17 2.70
CA ILE A 141 9.52 -2.41 2.78
C ILE A 141 9.49 -1.42 3.96
N VAL A 142 10.07 -1.78 5.09
CA VAL A 142 10.31 -0.85 6.20
C VAL A 142 11.65 -0.17 5.99
N GLN A 143 11.60 1.13 5.71
CA GLN A 143 12.75 2.01 5.67
C GLN A 143 13.11 2.48 7.08
N MET A 144 14.35 2.94 7.25
CA MET A 144 14.76 3.53 8.51
C MET A 144 13.94 4.79 8.81
N ILE A 145 13.68 5.03 10.09
CA ILE A 145 13.01 6.27 10.51
C ILE A 145 14.06 7.38 10.59
N ASP A 146 13.94 8.37 9.70
CA ASP A 146 14.72 9.62 9.68
C ASP A 146 13.82 10.85 9.77
N ILE A 147 12.51 10.62 9.75
CA ILE A 147 11.45 11.61 9.77
C ILE A 147 11.00 11.98 11.18
N ASP A 148 10.56 13.22 11.28
CA ASP A 148 10.11 13.83 12.51
C ASP A 148 8.67 13.38 12.85
N SER A 149 8.51 12.18 13.44
CA SER A 149 7.22 11.54 13.78
C SER A 149 7.11 11.12 15.24
N ALA A 150 5.92 10.73 15.71
CA ALA A 150 5.78 10.17 17.06
C ALA A 150 6.50 8.81 17.13
N ALA A 151 6.39 7.98 16.08
CA ALA A 151 7.13 6.72 16.01
C ALA A 151 8.65 6.91 16.14
N ALA A 152 9.21 8.00 15.59
CA ALA A 152 10.64 8.30 15.73
C ALA A 152 11.04 8.49 17.19
N LEU A 153 10.19 9.17 17.98
CA LEU A 153 10.45 9.39 19.39
C LEU A 153 10.44 8.09 20.20
N PHE A 154 9.43 7.24 20.00
CA PHE A 154 9.36 5.93 20.67
C PHE A 154 10.53 5.01 20.28
N LEU A 155 10.94 5.02 19.01
CA LEU A 155 12.04 4.17 18.53
C LEU A 155 13.41 4.70 18.92
N LEU A 156 13.71 5.96 18.62
CA LEU A 156 15.05 6.52 18.74
C LEU A 156 15.39 6.93 20.17
N GLU A 157 14.43 7.47 20.94
CA GLU A 157 14.68 7.92 22.31
C GLU A 157 14.45 6.79 23.34
N HIS A 158 13.56 5.85 23.06
CA HIS A 158 13.14 4.83 24.02
C HIS A 158 13.37 3.38 23.57
N GLY A 159 13.90 3.15 22.37
CA GLY A 159 14.23 1.80 21.88
C GLY A 159 13.00 0.92 21.63
N ILE A 160 11.81 1.50 21.55
CA ILE A 160 10.56 0.75 21.38
C ILE A 160 10.34 0.50 19.89
N PRO A 161 10.16 -0.76 19.45
CA PRO A 161 9.90 -1.06 18.04
C PRO A 161 8.70 -0.25 17.54
N SER A 162 8.95 0.68 16.63
CA SER A 162 7.92 1.60 16.15
C SER A 162 7.83 1.61 14.63
N LEU A 163 6.65 1.92 14.11
CA LEU A 163 6.39 2.02 12.67
C LEU A 163 5.50 3.21 12.38
N LEU A 164 5.94 4.11 11.52
CA LEU A 164 5.09 5.07 10.83
C LEU A 164 4.57 4.46 9.53
N ILE A 165 3.28 4.61 9.30
CA ILE A 165 2.56 4.13 8.11
C ILE A 165 1.93 5.33 7.41
N GLU A 166 2.34 5.60 6.17
CA GLU A 166 1.78 6.67 5.35
C GLU A 166 1.62 6.21 3.90
N MET A 167 0.68 6.83 3.18
CA MET A 167 0.59 6.70 1.72
C MET A 167 1.03 8.02 1.10
N THR A 168 2.06 8.01 0.25
CA THR A 168 2.59 9.23 -0.38
C THR A 168 2.88 8.99 -1.87
N ASP A 169 3.24 10.05 -2.59
CA ASP A 169 3.59 9.96 -4.01
C ASP A 169 5.03 9.47 -4.25
N GLU A 170 5.86 9.55 -3.21
CA GLU A 170 7.27 9.22 -3.28
C GLU A 170 7.66 8.19 -2.22
N GLN A 171 8.29 7.09 -2.64
CA GLN A 171 9.08 6.30 -1.70
C GLN A 171 10.20 7.19 -1.17
N VAL A 172 10.17 7.46 0.12
CA VAL A 172 11.27 8.11 0.84
C VAL A 172 12.39 7.07 0.90
N SER A 173 13.51 7.41 0.24
CA SER A 173 14.67 6.54 -0.01
C SER A 173 15.62 6.43 1.16
#